data_AF-A0A7S3GT56-F1
#
_entry.id   AF-A0A7S3GT56-F1
#
_cell.length_a   1.000
_cell.length_b   1.000
_cell.length_c   1.000
_cell.angle_alpha   90.00
_cell.angle_beta   90.00
_cell.angle_gamma   90.00
#
_symmetry.space_group_name_H-M   'P 1'
#
loop_
_entity.id
_entity.type
_entity.pdbx_description
1 polymer ?
#
loop_
_entity_poly.entity_id
_entity_poly.type
_entity_poly.pdbx_seq_one_letter_code
_entity_poly.pdbx_strand_id
1 'polypeptide(L)'
;ILAQAVLVSASRQSLVSPVSPAMAVRRSVGVLLLAACSALWALHSATTFAGLSAQPAARSTRTARAAIYEVMVTNPSVGARTRLNINEMTTVEEIITKARRDMDFEMSFLDGDWNLYDISDETKPLSGAMGQYNLRPWGPEGMELHLLYQPKV
;
A
#
# COMPACT_ATOMS: atom_id res chain seq x y z
N ILE A 1 43.84 12.90 -34.77
CA ILE A 1 44.71 11.72 -35.06
C ILE A 1 44.22 10.64 -34.09
N LEU A 2 43.53 9.55 -34.43
CA LEU A 2 43.25 8.85 -35.67
C LEU A 2 41.91 8.11 -35.47
N ALA A 3 41.09 8.08 -36.52
CA ALA A 3 39.87 7.29 -36.61
C ALA A 3 40.17 5.78 -36.65
N GLN A 4 39.21 4.94 -36.26
CA GLN A 4 38.62 3.96 -37.19
C GLN A 4 37.45 3.20 -36.56
N ALA A 5 36.30 3.31 -37.23
CA ALA A 5 35.18 2.40 -37.12
C ALA A 5 35.46 1.16 -37.99
N VAL A 6 35.07 -0.02 -37.53
CA VAL A 6 34.88 -1.19 -38.39
C VAL A 6 33.54 -1.83 -38.05
N LEU A 7 32.67 -1.84 -39.05
CA LEU A 7 31.33 -2.38 -39.08
C LEU A 7 31.42 -3.60 -40.00
N VAL A 8 31.09 -4.81 -39.52
CA VAL A 8 30.95 -5.98 -40.40
C VAL A 8 29.62 -6.67 -40.10
N SER A 9 28.81 -6.67 -41.16
CA SER A 9 27.53 -7.32 -41.37
C SER A 9 27.73 -8.80 -41.71
N ALA A 10 26.86 -9.69 -41.23
CA ALA A 10 26.54 -10.93 -41.92
C ALA A 10 25.18 -11.49 -41.49
N SER A 11 24.39 -11.83 -42.50
CA SER A 11 22.96 -12.11 -42.50
C SER A 11 22.64 -13.60 -42.28
N ARG A 12 21.45 -13.84 -41.70
CA ARG A 12 20.46 -14.93 -41.93
C ARG A 12 20.95 -16.33 -42.31
N GLN A 13 20.38 -17.35 -41.66
CA GLN A 13 19.55 -18.35 -42.35
C GLN A 13 18.66 -19.16 -41.38
N SER A 14 17.40 -19.31 -41.81
CA SER A 14 16.32 -20.13 -41.25
C SER A 14 16.40 -21.52 -41.87
N LEU A 15 16.18 -22.60 -41.12
CA LEU A 15 15.77 -23.89 -41.69
C LEU A 15 14.81 -24.62 -40.74
N VAL A 16 13.66 -24.96 -41.31
CA VAL A 16 12.49 -25.62 -40.73
C VAL A 16 12.42 -27.06 -41.23
N SER A 17 11.97 -27.98 -40.36
CA SER A 17 11.35 -29.30 -40.62
C SER A 17 12.25 -30.46 -41.11
N PRO A 18 11.85 -31.76 -40.94
CA PRO A 18 10.50 -32.28 -40.69
C PRO A 18 10.33 -33.29 -39.53
N VAL A 19 9.06 -33.63 -39.29
CA VAL A 19 8.52 -34.54 -38.27
C VAL A 19 8.29 -35.96 -38.84
N SER A 20 8.52 -36.96 -37.97
CA SER A 20 7.89 -38.31 -37.89
C SER A 20 8.27 -39.42 -38.87
N PRO A 21 7.90 -40.70 -38.59
CA PRO A 21 7.57 -41.38 -37.32
C PRO A 21 8.20 -42.80 -37.21
N ALA A 22 8.47 -43.32 -36.00
CA ALA A 22 8.57 -44.78 -35.82
C ALA A 22 8.61 -45.23 -34.34
N MET A 23 7.55 -45.94 -33.95
CA MET A 23 7.47 -46.94 -32.86
C MET A 23 7.52 -46.40 -31.41
N ALA A 24 6.72 -46.85 -30.44
CA ALA A 24 5.96 -48.08 -30.34
C ALA A 24 4.70 -47.87 -29.47
N VAL A 25 3.58 -48.36 -29.99
CA VAL A 25 2.42 -48.82 -29.22
C VAL A 25 2.90 -49.83 -28.18
N ARG A 26 2.71 -49.53 -26.90
CA ARG A 26 2.47 -50.48 -25.79
C ARG A 26 2.36 -49.68 -24.50
N ARG A 27 1.27 -49.91 -23.74
CA ARG A 27 0.96 -49.42 -22.36
C ARG A 27 -0.03 -48.26 -22.26
N SER A 28 -1.24 -48.41 -22.84
CA SER A 28 -2.35 -47.47 -22.67
C SER A 28 -3.48 -47.99 -21.77
N VAL A 29 -3.28 -49.06 -20.98
CA VAL A 29 -4.32 -49.55 -20.04
C VAL A 29 -4.16 -48.97 -18.63
N GLY A 30 -2.93 -48.77 -18.16
CA GLY A 30 -2.67 -48.28 -16.79
C GLY A 30 -3.07 -46.82 -16.57
N VAL A 31 -2.97 -45.97 -17.59
CA VAL A 31 -3.28 -44.53 -17.49
C VAL A 31 -4.80 -44.28 -17.40
N LEU A 32 -5.61 -45.13 -18.04
CA LEU A 32 -7.07 -45.03 -17.98
C LEU A 32 -7.63 -45.41 -16.60
N LEU A 33 -7.03 -46.39 -15.91
CA LEU A 33 -7.46 -46.80 -14.57
C LEU A 33 -7.16 -45.74 -13.49
N LEU A 34 -6.02 -45.05 -13.58
CA LEU A 34 -5.67 -43.96 -12.66
C LEU A 34 -6.59 -42.74 -12.80
N ALA A 35 -7.01 -42.41 -14.02
CA ALA A 35 -7.96 -41.31 -14.25
C ALA A 35 -9.39 -41.62 -13.75
N ALA A 36 -9.82 -42.88 -13.82
CA ALA A 36 -11.14 -43.27 -13.31
C ALA A 36 -11.22 -43.22 -11.77
N CYS A 37 -10.15 -43.62 -11.07
CA CYS A 37 -10.10 -43.57 -9.61
C CYS A 37 -10.08 -42.13 -9.05
N SER A 38 -9.41 -41.18 -9.73
CA SER A 38 -9.41 -39.78 -9.29
C SER A 38 -10.78 -39.10 -9.48
N ALA A 39 -11.52 -39.45 -10.54
CA ALA A 39 -12.87 -38.93 -10.77
C ALA A 39 -13.87 -39.41 -9.70
N LEU A 40 -13.76 -40.67 -9.26
CA LEU A 40 -14.62 -41.21 -8.19
C LEU A 40 -14.32 -40.60 -6.82
N TRP A 41 -13.05 -40.24 -6.54
CA TRP A 41 -12.68 -39.57 -5.29
C TRP A 41 -13.11 -38.09 -5.27
N ALA A 42 -13.10 -37.41 -6.41
CA ALA A 42 -13.64 -36.05 -6.54
C ALA A 42 -15.16 -35.99 -6.33
N LEU A 43 -15.89 -37.02 -6.75
CA LEU A 43 -17.35 -37.13 -6.53
C LEU A 43 -17.70 -37.47 -5.08
N HIS A 44 -16.87 -38.23 -4.37
CA HIS A 44 -17.05 -38.49 -2.93
C HIS A 44 -16.67 -37.29 -2.04
N SER A 45 -15.87 -36.37 -2.56
CA SER A 45 -15.46 -35.14 -1.85
C SER A 45 -16.34 -33.94 -2.18
N ALA A 46 -17.38 -34.12 -3.00
CA ALA A 46 -18.42 -33.13 -3.23
C ALA A 46 -19.24 -32.99 -1.93
N THR A 47 -18.67 -32.24 -0.99
CA THR A 47 -19.41 -31.61 0.10
C THR A 47 -20.57 -30.86 -0.53
N THR A 48 -21.75 -31.43 -0.37
CA THR A 48 -22.99 -30.78 -0.74
C THR A 48 -23.02 -29.46 0.03
N PHE A 49 -22.83 -28.34 -0.65
CA PHE A 49 -22.92 -27.01 -0.06
C PHE A 49 -24.39 -26.68 0.20
N ALA A 50 -25.00 -27.40 1.13
CA ALA A 50 -26.29 -27.07 1.74
C ALA A 50 -26.03 -26.05 2.85
N GLY A 51 -25.66 -24.82 2.47
CA GLY A 51 -25.18 -23.80 3.40
C GLY A 51 -25.51 -22.36 3.03
N LEU A 52 -26.26 -22.10 1.95
CA LEU A 52 -26.89 -20.80 1.74
C LEU A 52 -28.17 -20.73 2.57
N SER A 53 -28.07 -20.80 3.89
CA SER A 53 -29.03 -20.02 4.68
C SER A 53 -28.81 -18.59 4.20
N ALA A 54 -29.80 -18.01 3.53
CA ALA A 54 -29.79 -16.60 3.18
C ALA A 54 -29.46 -15.85 4.47
N GLN A 55 -28.20 -15.42 4.61
CA GLN A 55 -27.79 -14.65 5.75
C GLN A 55 -28.68 -13.41 5.69
N PRO A 56 -29.57 -13.19 6.67
CA PRO A 56 -30.37 -11.99 6.67
C PRO A 56 -29.37 -10.86 6.54
N ALA A 57 -29.50 -10.05 5.48
CA ALA A 57 -28.64 -8.92 5.25
C ALA A 57 -28.70 -8.11 6.53
N ALA A 58 -27.67 -8.27 7.39
CA ALA A 58 -27.60 -7.57 8.65
C ALA A 58 -27.63 -6.12 8.23
N ARG A 59 -28.76 -5.46 8.52
CA ARG A 59 -28.94 -4.05 8.25
C ARG A 59 -27.86 -3.39 9.07
N SER A 60 -26.75 -3.08 8.42
CA SER A 60 -25.63 -2.39 9.02
C SER A 60 -26.24 -1.11 9.57
N THR A 61 -26.43 -1.06 10.88
CA THR A 61 -26.66 0.18 11.59
C THR A 61 -25.38 0.95 11.35
N ARG A 62 -25.39 1.76 10.30
CA ARG A 62 -24.32 2.66 9.92
C ARG A 62 -24.27 3.69 11.04
N THR A 63 -23.64 3.33 12.16
CA THR A 63 -23.14 4.30 13.11
C THR A 63 -22.27 5.23 12.28
N ALA A 64 -22.64 6.51 12.21
CA ALA A 64 -21.89 7.51 11.48
C ALA A 64 -20.43 7.40 11.94
N ARG A 65 -19.56 6.85 11.08
CA ARG A 65 -18.12 6.88 11.35
C ARG A 65 -17.72 8.34 11.21
N ALA A 66 -17.03 8.87 12.22
CA ALA A 66 -16.39 10.17 12.11
C ALA A 66 -15.55 10.18 10.82
N ALA A 67 -15.61 11.28 10.07
CA ALA A 67 -14.81 11.43 8.87
C ALA A 67 -13.32 11.37 9.28
N ILE A 68 -12.61 10.39 8.75
CA ILE A 68 -11.18 10.20 8.97
C ILE A 68 -10.45 10.92 7.83
N TYR A 69 -9.53 11.80 8.19
CA TYR A 69 -8.68 12.55 7.27
C TYR A 69 -7.24 12.06 7.41
N GLU A 70 -6.51 11.99 6.31
CA GLU A 70 -5.08 11.64 6.31
C GLU A 70 -4.28 12.93 6.15
N VAL A 71 -3.34 13.17 7.06
CA VAL A 71 -2.40 14.29 6.99
C VAL A 71 -0.97 13.78 6.90
N MET A 72 -0.16 14.42 6.06
CA MET A 72 1.27 14.19 6.03
C MET A 72 1.92 15.16 7.01
N VAL A 73 2.69 14.65 7.96
CA VAL A 73 3.51 15.49 8.86
C VAL A 73 4.96 15.32 8.45
N THR A 74 5.60 16.42 8.09
CA THR A 74 6.99 16.48 7.65
C THR A 74 7.80 17.30 8.64
N ASN A 75 8.94 16.79 9.09
CA ASN A 75 9.96 17.60 9.72
C ASN A 75 10.99 18.02 8.65
N PRO A 76 10.96 19.28 8.18
CA PRO A 76 11.83 19.72 7.09
C PRO A 76 13.30 19.79 7.49
N SER A 77 13.63 19.89 8.79
CA SER A 77 15.02 19.98 9.26
C SER A 77 15.80 18.68 9.10
N VAL A 78 15.13 17.53 9.22
CA VAL A 78 15.75 16.20 9.09
C VAL A 78 15.24 15.40 7.90
N GLY A 79 14.22 15.90 7.18
CA GLY A 79 13.59 15.21 6.06
C GLY A 79 12.74 14.00 6.47
N ALA A 80 12.38 13.88 7.75
CA ALA A 80 11.52 12.82 8.26
C ALA A 80 10.05 13.14 7.95
N ARG A 81 9.27 12.10 7.63
CA ARG A 81 7.85 12.24 7.26
C ARG A 81 7.05 11.08 7.85
N THR A 82 5.87 11.37 8.37
CA THR A 82 4.89 10.36 8.81
C THR A 82 3.49 10.74 8.33
N ARG A 83 2.62 9.73 8.22
CA ARG A 83 1.21 9.89 7.83
C ARG A 83 0.34 9.59 9.03
N LEU A 84 -0.54 10.52 9.38
CA LEU A 84 -1.43 10.39 10.52
C LEU A 84 -2.89 10.42 10.05
N ASN A 85 -3.68 9.51 10.61
CA ASN A 85 -5.13 9.54 10.48
C ASN A 85 -5.69 10.37 11.63
N ILE A 86 -6.39 11.45 11.28
CA ILE A 86 -6.94 12.43 12.22
C ILE A 86 -8.45 12.60 12.00
N ASN A 87 -9.13 13.06 13.04
CA ASN A 87 -10.52 13.48 12.98
C ASN A 87 -10.58 14.99 13.24
N GLU A 88 -11.74 15.61 12.99
CA GLU A 88 -11.97 17.04 13.28
C GLU A 88 -11.74 17.39 14.77
N MET A 89 -11.98 16.43 15.66
CA MET A 89 -11.81 16.57 17.11
C MET A 89 -10.36 16.39 17.57
N THR A 90 -9.48 15.87 16.71
CA THR A 90 -8.07 15.65 17.05
C THR A 90 -7.40 17.00 17.25
N THR A 91 -6.67 17.15 18.35
CA THR A 91 -5.96 18.38 18.70
C THR A 91 -4.57 18.43 18.08
N VAL A 92 -4.05 19.63 17.87
CA VAL A 92 -2.69 19.83 17.35
C VAL A 92 -1.64 19.20 18.27
N GLU A 93 -1.83 19.26 19.59
CA GLU A 93 -0.93 18.67 20.58
C GLU A 93 -0.88 17.14 20.49
N GLU A 94 -2.03 16.49 20.22
CA GLU A 94 -2.09 15.06 19.98
C GLU A 94 -1.34 14.67 18.70
N ILE A 95 -1.46 15.49 17.65
CA ILE A 95 -0.73 15.30 16.39
C ILE A 95 0.76 15.42 16.60
N ILE A 96 1.21 16.46 17.31
CA ILE A 96 2.63 16.66 17.64
C ILE A 96 3.16 15.44 18.41
N THR A 97 2.41 14.96 19.41
CA THR A 97 2.81 13.79 20.21
C THR A 97 2.95 12.53 19.36
N LYS A 98 1.95 12.24 18.51
CA LYS A 98 2.00 11.08 17.60
C LYS A 98 3.13 11.20 16.58
N ALA A 99 3.27 12.37 15.96
CA ALA A 99 4.30 12.64 14.97
C ALA A 99 5.71 12.50 15.56
N ARG A 100 5.94 13.01 16.77
CA ARG A 100 7.20 12.85 17.49
C ARG A 100 7.51 11.39 17.76
N ARG A 101 6.52 10.62 18.23
CA ARG A 101 6.69 9.18 18.44
C ARG A 101 7.04 8.46 17.14
N ASP A 102 6.28 8.69 16.07
CA ASP A 102 6.46 7.99 14.79
C ASP A 102 7.79 8.33 14.10
N MET A 103 8.36 9.50 14.39
CA MET A 103 9.65 9.95 13.87
C MET A 103 10.81 9.80 14.88
N ASP A 104 10.59 9.11 16.00
CA ASP A 104 11.57 8.87 17.07
C ASP A 104 12.17 10.16 17.70
N PHE A 105 11.40 11.25 17.77
CA PHE A 105 11.77 12.51 18.46
C PHE A 105 11.40 12.52 19.95
N GLU A 106 11.59 11.40 20.64
CA GLU A 106 11.28 11.22 22.08
C GLU A 106 12.52 11.44 22.99
N MET A 107 13.62 11.97 22.46
CA MET A 107 14.83 12.22 23.25
C MET A 107 14.60 13.34 24.28
N SER A 108 15.11 13.15 25.51
CA SER A 108 14.87 14.05 26.66
C SER A 108 15.39 15.48 26.49
N PHE A 109 16.31 15.73 25.54
CA PHE A 109 16.78 17.08 25.24
C PHE A 109 15.90 17.84 24.24
N LEU A 110 14.89 17.17 23.66
CA LEU A 110 13.93 17.73 22.69
C LEU A 110 12.54 17.96 23.32
N ASP A 111 12.50 18.34 24.59
CA ASP A 111 11.24 18.52 25.30
C ASP A 111 10.62 19.91 25.09
N GLY A 112 9.29 19.96 24.94
CA GLY A 112 8.47 21.16 25.16
C GLY A 112 8.33 22.17 24.02
N ASP A 113 9.20 22.17 23.01
CA ASP A 113 9.29 23.29 22.04
C ASP A 113 8.95 22.90 20.60
N TRP A 114 7.88 22.12 20.42
CA TRP A 114 7.43 21.66 19.11
C TRP A 114 6.22 22.44 18.64
N ASN A 115 6.31 23.00 17.43
CA ASN A 115 5.24 23.73 16.78
C ASN A 115 4.86 23.07 15.45
N LEU A 116 3.58 23.12 15.12
CA LEU A 116 3.04 22.57 13.88
C LEU A 116 2.57 23.71 12.97
N TYR A 117 2.91 23.66 11.69
CA TYR A 117 2.62 24.69 10.71
C TYR A 117 1.92 24.08 9.49
N ASP A 118 1.09 24.86 8.79
CA ASP A 118 0.61 24.48 7.46
C ASP A 118 1.72 24.80 6.44
N ILE A 119 1.98 23.89 5.51
CA ILE A 119 2.94 24.13 4.41
C ILE A 119 2.59 25.38 3.58
N SER A 120 1.30 25.73 3.50
CA SER A 120 0.81 26.87 2.74
C SER A 120 1.05 28.19 3.45
N ASP A 121 1.10 28.18 4.78
CA ASP A 121 1.26 29.36 5.64
C ASP A 121 2.05 29.00 6.90
N GLU A 122 3.38 29.13 6.81
CA GLU A 122 4.29 28.89 7.92
C GLU A 122 4.45 30.10 8.86
N THR A 123 3.64 31.16 8.70
CA THR A 123 3.83 32.39 9.49
C THR A 123 3.37 32.24 10.94
N LYS A 124 2.42 31.33 11.22
CA LYS A 124 1.83 31.15 12.54
C LYS A 124 1.68 29.67 12.88
N PRO A 125 2.01 29.26 14.12
CA PRO A 125 1.78 27.89 14.55
C PRO A 125 0.28 27.61 14.65
N LEU A 126 -0.09 26.40 14.24
CA LEU A 126 -1.43 25.86 14.41
C LEU A 126 -1.69 25.58 15.89
N SER A 127 -2.95 25.71 16.31
CA SER A 127 -3.37 25.47 17.70
C SER A 127 -4.83 25.00 17.75
N GLY A 128 -5.19 24.26 18.81
CA GLY A 128 -6.57 23.82 19.01
C GLY A 128 -6.94 22.57 18.20
N ALA A 129 -8.22 22.49 17.79
CA ALA A 129 -8.76 21.32 17.10
C ALA A 129 -8.58 21.43 15.59
N MET A 130 -8.27 20.30 14.95
CA MET A 130 -8.01 20.27 13.50
C MET A 130 -9.22 20.63 12.64
N GLY A 131 -10.45 20.47 13.15
CA GLY A 131 -11.67 20.88 12.45
C GLY A 131 -11.79 22.38 12.21
N GLN A 132 -10.96 23.22 12.84
CA GLN A 132 -10.87 24.65 12.55
C GLN A 132 -10.12 24.95 11.25
N TYR A 133 -9.34 23.99 10.76
CA TYR A 133 -8.54 24.10 9.55
C TYR A 133 -9.24 23.38 8.39
N ASN A 134 -8.85 23.72 7.16
CA ASN A 134 -9.45 23.17 5.94
C ASN A 134 -8.97 21.73 5.70
N LEU A 135 -9.51 20.78 6.48
CA LEU A 135 -9.24 19.36 6.36
C LEU A 135 -9.73 18.83 5.02
N ARG A 136 -8.80 18.27 4.24
CA ARG A 136 -9.09 17.67 2.94
C ARG A 136 -9.02 16.15 3.04
N PRO A 137 -9.91 15.42 2.37
CA PRO A 137 -9.75 13.98 2.22
C PRO A 137 -8.43 13.67 1.50
N TRP A 138 -7.91 12.46 1.71
CA TRP A 138 -6.64 12.05 1.12
C TRP A 138 -6.62 12.21 -0.40
N GLY A 139 -5.53 12.79 -0.91
CA GLY A 139 -5.29 12.98 -2.33
C GLY A 139 -3.96 13.68 -2.59
N PRO A 140 -3.62 13.96 -3.86
CA PRO A 140 -2.44 14.74 -4.23
C PRO A 140 -2.43 16.14 -3.60
N GLU A 141 -3.63 16.69 -3.41
CA GLU A 141 -3.91 17.98 -2.77
C GLU A 141 -4.22 17.84 -1.26
N GLY A 142 -3.73 16.75 -0.65
CA GLY A 142 -3.90 16.45 0.77
C GLY A 142 -3.22 17.50 1.65
N MET A 143 -3.60 17.53 2.93
CA MET A 143 -3.01 18.48 3.87
C MET A 143 -1.62 17.99 4.31
N GLU A 144 -0.63 18.87 4.17
CA GLU A 144 0.74 18.64 4.65
C GLU A 144 1.09 19.67 5.73
N LEU A 145 1.67 19.16 6.82
CA LEU A 145 1.97 19.90 8.02
C LEU A 145 3.48 19.84 8.29
N HIS A 146 4.07 20.96 8.69
CA HIS A 146 5.46 21.03 9.09
C HIS A 146 5.60 21.00 10.61
N LEU A 147 6.32 19.99 11.11
CA LEU A 147 6.68 19.86 12.52
C LEU A 147 8.07 20.45 12.73
N LEU A 148 8.16 21.53 13.50
CA LEU A 148 9.40 22.25 13.77
C LEU A 148 9.71 22.30 15.27
N TYR A 149 10.97 22.07 15.61
CA TYR A 149 11.50 22.30 16.94
C TYR A 149 12.05 23.72 17.04
N GLN A 150 11.49 24.54 17.95
CA GLN A 150 11.79 25.96 18.10
C GLN A 150 12.00 26.29 19.59
N PRO A 151 13.20 26.06 20.12
CA PRO A 151 13.47 26.31 21.53
C PRO A 151 13.27 27.78 21.87
N LYS A 152 12.55 28.06 22.96
CA LYS A 152 12.36 29.43 23.45
C LYS A 152 13.68 29.92 24.05
N VAL A 153 14.33 30.87 23.37
CA VAL A 153 15.52 31.58 23.85
C VAL A 153 15.13 32.62 24.89
#